data_AF-A0AAF0S623-F1
#
_entry.id   AF-A0AAF0S623-F1
#
_cell.length_a   1.000
_cell.length_b   1.000
_cell.length_c   1.000
_cell.angle_alpha   90.00
_cell.angle_beta   90.00
_cell.angle_gamma   90.00
#
_symmetry.space_group_name_H-M   'P 1'
#
loop_
_entity.id
_entity.type
_entity.pdbx_description
1 polymer ?
#
loop_
_entity_poly.entity_id
_entity_poly.type
_entity_poly.pdbx_seq_one_letter_code
_entity_poly.pdbx_strand_id
1 'polypeptide(L)'
;MPTTASSWCRTRWTEGGSETAEEQHTAKIPQHRHCRRCGKAFIGEGPYCSDECRDLDGQAAKKKLYRYIAEIAVLWAVVIAAVLVIGL
;
A
#
# COMPACT_ATOMS: atom_id res chain seq x y z
N MET A 1 -47.21 -34.48 -14.44
CA MET A 1 -47.03 -34.38 -12.99
C MET A 1 -46.35 -33.04 -12.69
N PRO A 2 -47.08 -31.98 -12.33
CA PRO A 2 -46.50 -30.68 -12.00
C PRO A 2 -46.21 -30.60 -10.50
N THR A 3 -44.94 -30.53 -10.13
CA THR A 3 -44.54 -30.23 -8.75
C THR A 3 -44.57 -28.72 -8.53
N THR A 4 -45.50 -28.32 -7.67
CA THR A 4 -45.79 -26.98 -7.15
C THR A 4 -44.56 -26.27 -6.61
N ALA A 5 -43.93 -25.44 -7.43
CA ALA A 5 -43.07 -24.36 -6.96
C ALA A 5 -43.99 -23.28 -6.36
N SER A 6 -43.79 -23.03 -5.08
CA SER A 6 -44.52 -22.11 -4.22
C SER A 6 -44.65 -20.71 -4.82
N SER A 7 -45.90 -20.26 -4.95
CA SER A 7 -46.33 -18.92 -5.39
C SER A 7 -45.85 -17.77 -4.50
N TRP A 8 -45.20 -18.07 -3.38
CA TRP A 8 -44.79 -17.12 -2.35
C TRP A 8 -43.47 -16.39 -2.65
N CYS A 9 -42.73 -16.78 -3.69
CA CYS A 9 -41.45 -16.12 -4.01
C CYS A 9 -41.59 -14.90 -4.94
N ARG A 10 -42.80 -14.60 -5.47
CA ARG A 10 -43.01 -13.52 -6.46
C ARG A 10 -43.61 -12.23 -5.88
N THR A 11 -44.25 -12.27 -4.71
CA THR A 11 -45.05 -11.12 -4.22
C THR A 11 -44.31 -10.19 -3.26
N ARG A 12 -43.06 -10.48 -2.86
CA ARG A 12 -42.27 -9.63 -1.96
C ARG A 12 -41.37 -8.62 -2.71
N TRP A 13 -41.87 -7.99 -3.76
CA TRP A 13 -41.13 -6.93 -4.48
C TRP A 13 -41.98 -5.71 -4.84
N THR A 14 -43.24 -5.62 -4.39
CA THR A 14 -44.16 -4.54 -4.83
C THR A 14 -44.71 -3.65 -3.72
N GLU A 15 -44.28 -3.77 -2.46
CA GLU A 15 -44.87 -3.02 -1.34
C GLU A 15 -43.87 -2.13 -0.55
N GLY A 16 -42.82 -1.65 -1.23
CA GLY A 16 -41.85 -0.72 -0.63
C GLY A 16 -41.74 0.57 -1.43
N GLY A 17 -42.80 1.37 -1.44
CA GLY A 17 -42.74 2.74 -1.93
C GLY A 17 -41.91 3.63 -1.00
N SER A 18 -40.94 4.35 -1.57
CA SER A 18 -40.45 5.61 -1.04
C SER A 18 -39.92 6.46 -2.20
N GLU A 19 -40.82 7.27 -2.76
CA GLU A 19 -40.49 8.45 -3.54
C GLU A 19 -39.90 9.50 -2.59
N THR A 20 -38.57 9.66 -2.57
CA THR A 20 -37.92 10.96 -2.39
C THR A 20 -36.56 10.96 -3.07
N ALA A 21 -36.37 12.00 -3.88
CA ALA A 21 -35.21 12.41 -4.65
C ALA A 21 -33.81 12.08 -4.09
N GLU A 22 -32.92 11.75 -5.03
CA GLU A 22 -31.48 12.06 -5.05
C GLU A 22 -30.69 11.88 -3.74
N GLU A 23 -30.23 10.67 -3.44
CA GLU A 23 -28.89 10.49 -2.88
C GLU A 23 -28.27 9.21 -3.46
N GLN A 24 -27.44 9.37 -4.48
CA GLN A 24 -26.42 8.38 -4.81
C GLN A 24 -25.40 8.36 -3.68
N HIS A 25 -25.74 7.77 -2.53
CA HIS A 25 -24.74 7.31 -1.59
C HIS A 25 -24.07 6.09 -2.25
N THR A 26 -23.14 6.39 -3.16
CA THR A 26 -22.09 5.48 -3.55
C THR A 26 -21.44 5.09 -2.24
N ALA A 27 -21.78 3.92 -1.69
CA ALA A 27 -21.10 3.32 -0.57
C ALA A 27 -19.66 3.10 -1.04
N LYS A 28 -18.85 4.15 -0.90
CA LYS A 28 -17.49 4.25 -1.40
C LYS A 28 -16.71 3.38 -0.44
N ILE A 29 -16.57 2.10 -0.79
CA ILE A 29 -15.77 1.15 -0.05
C ILE A 29 -14.45 1.87 0.24
N PRO A 30 -14.11 2.13 1.52
CA PRO A 30 -12.97 2.97 1.85
C PRO A 30 -11.75 2.37 1.18
N GLN A 31 -11.03 3.18 0.42
CA GLN A 31 -9.80 2.79 -0.27
C GLN A 31 -8.74 2.51 0.80
N HIS A 32 -8.76 1.29 1.33
CA HIS A 32 -7.84 0.81 2.35
C HIS A 32 -6.47 0.62 1.71
N ARG A 33 -5.48 1.35 2.20
CA ARG A 33 -4.09 1.20 1.75
C ARG A 33 -3.41 0.14 2.61
N HIS A 34 -2.55 -0.66 2.00
CA HIS A 34 -1.77 -1.66 2.71
C HIS A 34 -0.40 -1.08 3.04
N CYS A 35 0.10 -1.31 4.26
CA CYS A 35 1.44 -0.87 4.66
C CYS A 35 2.50 -1.59 3.83
N ARG A 36 3.47 -0.85 3.27
CA ARG A 36 4.57 -1.43 2.46
C ARG A 36 5.43 -2.45 3.21
N ARG A 37 5.57 -2.32 4.53
CA ARG A 37 6.34 -3.21 5.39
C ARG A 37 5.51 -4.38 5.90
N CYS A 38 4.38 -4.04 6.48
CA CYS A 38 3.64 -4.87 7.43
C CYS A 38 2.40 -5.50 6.76
N GLY A 39 2.00 -5.02 5.58
CA GLY A 39 0.85 -5.53 4.82
C GLY A 39 -0.51 -5.24 5.45
N LYS A 40 -0.56 -4.65 6.64
CA LYS A 40 -1.82 -4.30 7.32
C LYS A 40 -2.58 -3.24 6.52
N ALA A 41 -3.88 -3.48 6.32
CA ALA A 41 -4.81 -2.51 5.77
C ALA A 41 -5.06 -1.39 6.79
N PHE A 42 -4.85 -0.14 6.39
CA PHE A 42 -5.08 1.03 7.23
C PHE A 42 -5.75 2.15 6.45
N ILE A 43 -6.50 2.98 7.17
CA ILE A 43 -7.18 4.18 6.66
C ILE A 43 -6.45 5.37 7.25
N GLY A 44 -5.63 6.05 6.44
CA GLY A 44 -4.80 7.18 6.86
C GLY A 44 -3.95 7.72 5.71
N GLU A 45 -3.27 8.85 5.94
CA GLU A 45 -2.28 9.37 5.00
C GLU A 45 -0.90 8.74 5.24
N GLY A 46 -0.24 8.33 4.16
CA GLY A 46 1.13 7.83 4.17
C GLY A 46 1.29 6.38 3.68
N PRO A 47 2.54 5.90 3.54
CA PRO A 47 2.84 4.54 3.07
C PRO A 47 2.98 3.49 4.20
N TYR A 48 2.91 3.91 5.47
CA TYR A 48 3.15 3.07 6.64
C TYR A 48 1.99 3.16 7.63
N CYS A 49 1.65 2.05 8.30
CA CYS A 49 0.56 1.99 9.27
C CYS A 49 0.92 2.56 10.66
N SER A 50 2.21 2.72 10.96
CA SER A 50 2.72 3.32 12.20
C SER A 50 4.15 3.86 11.96
N ASP A 51 4.59 4.77 12.82
CA ASP A 51 5.98 5.27 12.78
C ASP A 51 7.00 4.15 12.99
N GLU A 52 6.65 3.07 13.69
CA GLU A 52 7.49 1.88 13.82
C GLU A 52 7.78 1.22 12.47
N CYS A 53 6.76 1.00 11.62
CA CYS A 53 7.00 0.43 10.29
C CYS A 53 7.81 1.43 9.41
N ARG A 54 7.69 2.75 9.63
CA ARG A 54 8.48 3.78 8.94
C ARG A 54 9.95 3.78 9.37
N ASP A 55 10.23 3.70 10.66
CA ASP A 55 11.60 3.69 11.20
C ASP A 55 12.33 2.39 10.85
N LEU A 56 11.65 1.25 10.86
CA LEU A 56 12.25 -0.03 10.48
C LEU A 56 12.59 -0.09 8.97
N ASP A 57 11.77 0.54 8.11
CA ASP A 57 12.13 0.73 6.70
C ASP A 57 13.24 1.76 6.51
N GLY A 58 13.22 2.85 7.26
CA GLY A 58 14.29 3.83 7.29
C GLY A 58 15.63 3.22 7.68
N GLN A 59 15.66 2.37 8.71
CA GLN A 59 16.87 1.67 9.15
C GLN A 59 17.35 0.62 8.13
N ALA A 60 16.41 -0.12 7.52
CA ALA A 60 16.76 -1.07 6.46
C ALA A 60 17.33 -0.36 5.22
N ALA A 61 16.76 0.78 4.83
CA ALA A 61 17.23 1.61 3.73
C ALA A 61 18.61 2.21 4.04
N LYS A 62 18.83 2.72 5.26
CA LYS A 62 20.14 3.23 5.71
C LYS A 62 21.21 2.16 5.62
N LYS A 63 20.95 0.92 6.06
CA LYS A 63 21.94 -0.17 6.01
C LYS A 63 22.36 -0.51 4.57
N LYS A 64 21.42 -0.47 3.61
CA LYS A 64 21.76 -0.65 2.19
C LYS A 64 22.55 0.54 1.64
N LEU A 65 22.16 1.76 2.01
CA LEU A 65 22.86 2.97 1.60
C LEU A 65 24.31 3.00 2.11
N TYR A 66 24.55 2.63 3.36
CA TYR A 66 25.89 2.53 3.93
C TYR A 66 26.78 1.53 3.19
N ARG A 67 26.22 0.38 2.75
CA ARG A 67 26.98 -0.57 1.92
C ARG A 67 27.39 0.02 0.58
N TYR A 68 26.46 0.69 -0.12
CA TYR A 68 26.79 1.38 -1.37
C TYR A 68 27.82 2.50 -1.17
N ILE A 69 27.70 3.29 -0.12
CA ILE A 69 28.68 4.35 0.21
C ILE A 69 30.06 3.73 0.48
N ALA A 70 30.13 2.60 1.18
CA ALA A 70 31.39 1.92 1.46
C ALA A 70 32.07 1.43 0.16
N GLU A 71 31.32 0.82 -0.76
CA GLU A 71 31.85 0.39 -2.07
C GLU A 71 32.35 1.57 -2.89
N ILE A 72 31.59 2.66 -2.94
CA ILE A 72 31.98 3.91 -3.61
C ILE A 72 33.26 4.46 -2.97
N ALA A 73 33.35 4.50 -1.64
CA ALA A 73 34.53 4.99 -0.95
C ALA A 73 35.79 4.17 -1.27
N VAL A 74 35.66 2.83 -1.39
CA VAL A 74 36.77 1.95 -1.81
C VAL A 74 37.19 2.26 -3.24
N LEU A 75 36.25 2.43 -4.17
CA LEU A 75 36.56 2.80 -5.55
C LEU A 75 37.31 4.13 -5.62
N TRP A 76 36.84 5.15 -4.89
CA TRP A 76 37.53 6.44 -4.83
C TRP A 76 38.92 6.33 -4.21
N ALA A 77 39.11 5.51 -3.17
CA ALA A 77 40.41 5.30 -2.56
C ALA A 77 41.43 4.71 -3.57
N VAL A 78 41.00 3.76 -4.40
CA VAL A 78 41.84 3.19 -5.47
C VAL A 78 42.20 4.25 -6.51
N VAL A 79 41.23 5.08 -6.93
CA VAL A 79 41.48 6.16 -7.90
C VAL A 79 42.49 7.16 -7.34
N ILE A 80 42.31 7.60 -6.09
CA ILE A 80 43.24 8.53 -5.43
C ILE A 80 44.64 7.92 -5.33
N ALA A 81 44.75 6.65 -4.92
CA ALA A 81 46.02 5.95 -4.84
C ALA A 81 46.72 5.88 -6.21
N ALA A 82 45.97 5.61 -7.28
CA ALA A 82 46.51 5.59 -8.65
C ALA A 82 47.04 6.96 -9.09
N VAL A 83 46.30 8.04 -8.81
CA VAL A 83 46.74 9.42 -9.12
C VAL A 83 48.05 9.75 -8.39
N LEU A 84 48.13 9.44 -7.09
CA LEU A 84 49.34 9.66 -6.28
C LEU A 84 50.55 8.87 -6.78
N VAL A 85 50.34 7.62 -7.25
CA VAL A 85 51.40 6.78 -7.82
C VAL A 85 51.87 7.30 -9.17
N ILE A 86 50.96 7.79 -10.01
CA ILE A 86 51.28 8.36 -11.31
C ILE A 86 51.98 9.72 -11.16
N GLY A 87 51.86 10.38 -9.99
CA GLY A 87 52.57 11.62 -9.68
C GLY A 87 51.94 12.84 -10.35
N LEU A 88 50.61 12.82 -10.55
CA LEU A 88 49.79 14.02 -10.76
C LEU A 88 49.56 14.73 -9.43
#